data_AF-A9KDW7-F1
#
_entry.id   AF-A9KDW7-F1
#
_cell.length_a   1.000
_cell.length_b   1.000
_cell.length_c   1.000
_cell.angle_alpha   90.00
_cell.angle_beta   90.00
_cell.angle_gamma   90.00
#
_symmetry.space_group_name_H-M   'P 1'
#
loop_
_entity.id
_entity.type
_entity.pdbx_description
1 polymer ?
#
loop_
_entity_poly.entity_id
_entity_poly.type
_entity_poly.pdbx_seq_one_letter_code
_entity_poly.pdbx_strand_id
1 'polypeptide(L)'
;MIEIIPNWHPIFVNFTVALISVSLFFYLIGYLSKKHRIGQEWLIVGCWCLWLGTLLTIATVIVGFVAYYSVAHDAKSHEAMVLHRNWAIATFIIILAVFVWSVFSSIKKKPVSSLFILSMVIAFVLLTIAAWHGAELVFRYGVGVKPLLQSGNSDKPHHHH
;
A
#
# COMPACT_ATOMS: atom_id res chain seq x y z
N MET A 1 6.05 -17.83 19.49
CA MET A 1 6.27 -16.66 18.62
C MET A 1 4.93 -16.33 17.99
N ILE A 2 4.43 -15.09 18.01
CA ILE A 2 3.18 -14.75 17.32
C ILE A 2 3.46 -14.92 15.81
N GLU A 3 3.04 -16.04 15.25
CA GLU A 3 3.14 -16.37 13.84
C GLU A 3 1.98 -15.68 13.11
N ILE A 4 2.24 -14.54 12.50
CA ILE A 4 1.31 -13.98 11.50
C ILE A 4 1.55 -14.77 10.22
N ILE A 5 0.64 -15.70 9.93
CA ILE A 5 0.63 -16.48 8.70
C ILE A 5 0.58 -15.51 7.50
N PRO A 6 1.54 -15.52 6.54
CA PRO A 6 2.89 -16.07 6.56
C PRO A 6 4.00 -15.03 6.79
N ASN A 7 3.70 -13.73 6.79
CA ASN A 7 4.69 -12.67 7.04
C ASN A 7 4.00 -11.35 7.44
N TRP A 8 4.80 -10.39 7.90
CA TRP A 8 4.32 -9.09 8.37
C TRP A 8 3.94 -8.11 7.24
N HIS A 9 4.21 -8.43 5.98
CA HIS A 9 4.06 -7.48 4.87
C HIS A 9 2.61 -6.97 4.73
N PRO A 10 1.55 -7.81 4.74
CA PRO A 10 0.18 -7.34 4.60
C PRO A 10 -0.27 -6.33 5.67
N ILE A 11 0.25 -6.46 6.90
CA ILE A 11 -0.06 -5.52 7.98
C ILE A 11 0.44 -4.13 7.62
N PHE A 12 1.73 -4.02 7.25
CA PHE A 12 2.32 -2.74 6.87
C PHE A 12 1.71 -2.17 5.57
N VAL A 13 1.36 -3.04 4.61
CA VAL A 13 0.63 -2.64 3.39
C VAL A 13 -0.67 -1.93 3.75
N ASN A 14 -1.49 -2.47 4.66
CA ASN A 14 -2.77 -1.86 5.02
C ASN A 14 -2.61 -0.44 5.56
N PHE A 15 -1.63 -0.22 6.45
CA PHE A 15 -1.39 1.12 6.99
C PHE A 15 -0.81 2.07 5.94
N THR A 16 0.07 1.58 5.06
CA THR A 16 0.61 2.37 3.94
C THR A 16 -0.52 2.83 3.02
N VAL A 17 -1.37 1.91 2.58
CA VAL A 17 -2.51 2.22 1.71
C VAL A 17 -3.45 3.21 2.40
N ALA A 18 -3.82 2.96 3.65
CA ALA A 18 -4.73 3.83 4.39
C ALA A 18 -4.17 5.25 4.58
N LEU A 19 -2.96 5.39 5.14
CA LEU A 19 -2.40 6.69 5.51
C LEU A 19 -2.07 7.56 4.29
N ILE A 20 -1.54 6.99 3.21
CA ILE A 20 -1.24 7.75 2.00
C ILE A 20 -2.53 8.22 1.31
N SER A 21 -3.56 7.36 1.27
CA SER A 21 -4.87 7.72 0.72
C SER A 21 -5.54 8.82 1.52
N VAL A 22 -5.55 8.70 2.85
CA VAL A 22 -6.11 9.70 3.76
C VAL A 22 -5.31 10.99 3.72
N SER A 23 -3.99 10.92 3.53
CA SER A 23 -3.15 12.09 3.32
C SER A 23 -3.57 12.88 2.08
N LEU A 24 -3.76 12.22 0.93
CA LEU A 24 -4.25 12.88 -0.29
C LEU A 24 -5.62 13.54 -0.04
N PHE A 25 -6.54 12.83 0.61
CA PHE A 25 -7.86 13.37 0.96
C PHE A 25 -7.74 14.68 1.76
N PHE A 26 -6.94 14.68 2.83
CA PHE A 26 -6.75 15.87 3.67
C PHE A 26 -6.01 17.00 2.96
N TYR A 27 -5.01 16.69 2.13
CA TYR A 27 -4.35 17.69 1.29
C TYR A 27 -5.31 18.33 0.28
N LEU A 28 -6.21 17.55 -0.34
CA LEU A 28 -7.22 18.08 -1.27
C LEU A 28 -8.19 19.03 -0.57
N ILE A 29 -8.85 18.59 0.51
CA ILE A 29 -9.83 19.44 1.19
C ILE A 29 -9.17 20.65 1.87
N GLY A 30 -7.95 20.49 2.39
CA GLY A 30 -7.16 21.58 2.94
C GLY A 30 -6.72 22.58 1.88
N TYR A 31 -6.35 22.13 0.69
CA TYR A 31 -6.01 23.00 -0.44
C TYR A 31 -7.22 23.79 -0.95
N LEU A 32 -8.39 23.16 -1.06
CA LEU A 32 -9.64 23.81 -1.46
C LEU A 32 -10.12 24.82 -0.40
N SER A 33 -9.90 24.51 0.88
CA SER A 33 -10.34 25.33 2.02
C SER A 33 -9.26 26.25 2.58
N LYS A 34 -8.14 26.44 1.87
CA LYS A 34 -6.91 27.10 2.38
C LYS A 34 -7.09 28.54 2.88
N LYS A 35 -8.18 29.21 2.48
CA LYS A 35 -8.55 30.57 2.93
C LYS A 35 -9.14 30.59 4.34
N HIS A 36 -9.61 29.44 4.84
CA HIS A 36 -10.23 29.30 6.15
C HIS A 36 -9.26 28.67 7.15
N ARG A 37 -9.43 28.95 8.45
CA ARG A 37 -8.62 28.37 9.53
C ARG A 37 -8.64 26.84 9.50
N ILE A 38 -9.83 26.26 9.28
CA ILE A 38 -10.01 24.79 9.17
C ILE A 38 -9.19 24.18 8.02
N GLY A 39 -8.96 24.93 6.93
CA GLY A 39 -8.14 24.48 5.81
C GLY A 39 -6.70 24.20 6.23
N GLN A 40 -6.13 25.04 7.11
CA GLN A 40 -4.78 24.84 7.65
C GLN A 40 -4.72 23.61 8.55
N GLU A 41 -5.76 23.36 9.36
CA GLU A 41 -5.86 22.16 10.20
C GLU A 41 -5.86 20.88 9.33
N TRP A 42 -6.63 20.85 8.24
CA TRP A 42 -6.61 19.73 7.29
C TRP A 42 -5.24 19.51 6.65
N LEU A 43 -4.54 20.58 6.26
CA LEU A 43 -3.19 20.47 5.69
C LEU A 43 -2.18 19.90 6.70
N ILE A 44 -2.30 20.26 7.98
CA ILE A 44 -1.47 19.71 9.05
C ILE A 44 -1.73 18.20 9.20
N VAL A 45 -2.99 17.78 9.26
CA VAL A 45 -3.35 16.34 9.36
C VAL A 45 -2.84 15.58 8.13
N GLY A 46 -3.07 16.11 6.92
CA GLY A 46 -2.57 15.51 5.68
C GLY A 46 -1.05 15.33 5.67
N CYS A 47 -0.31 16.31 6.20
CA CYS A 47 1.15 16.25 6.35
C CYS A 47 1.59 15.12 7.28
N TRP A 48 1.00 15.01 8.48
CA TRP A 48 1.33 13.95 9.42
C TRP A 48 0.97 12.56 8.88
N CYS A 49 -0.17 12.43 8.19
CA CYS A 49 -0.53 11.18 7.50
C CYS A 49 0.50 10.81 6.43
N LEU A 50 1.00 11.77 5.63
CA LEU A 50 2.05 11.51 4.64
C LEU A 50 3.34 11.04 5.31
N TRP A 51 3.77 11.71 6.38
CA TRP A 51 5.03 11.41 7.05
C TRP A 51 4.99 10.04 7.71
N LEU A 52 3.95 9.75 8.50
CA LEU A 52 3.77 8.44 9.12
C LEU A 52 3.53 7.35 8.06
N GLY A 53 2.73 7.63 7.04
CA GLY A 53 2.49 6.72 5.92
C GLY A 53 3.79 6.37 5.18
N THR A 54 4.69 7.33 4.99
CA THR A 54 5.99 7.09 4.34
C THR A 54 6.88 6.22 5.20
N LEU A 55 6.94 6.44 6.52
CA LEU A 55 7.70 5.58 7.43
C LEU A 55 7.19 4.13 7.39
N LEU A 56 5.87 3.93 7.36
CA LEU A 56 5.28 2.60 7.21
C LEU A 56 5.46 2.03 5.80
N THR A 57 5.56 2.87 4.78
CA THR A 57 5.90 2.44 3.40
C THR A 57 7.33 1.88 3.37
N ILE A 58 8.28 2.53 4.05
CA ILE A 58 9.66 2.02 4.17
C ILE A 58 9.64 0.63 4.82
N ALA A 59 8.93 0.48 5.95
CA ALA A 59 8.77 -0.82 6.59
C ALA A 59 8.09 -1.86 5.67
N THR A 60 7.07 -1.45 4.93
CA THR A 60 6.34 -2.27 3.96
C THR A 60 7.27 -2.84 2.89
N VAL A 61 8.15 -2.00 2.33
CA VAL A 61 9.12 -2.40 1.30
C VAL A 61 10.15 -3.36 1.88
N ILE A 62 10.71 -3.06 3.06
CA ILE A 62 11.70 -3.94 3.72
C ILE A 62 11.11 -5.33 3.94
N VAL A 63 9.94 -5.40 4.59
CA VAL A 63 9.27 -6.69 4.86
C VAL A 63 8.78 -7.34 3.57
N GLY A 64 8.41 -6.55 2.56
CA GLY A 64 8.03 -7.04 1.23
C GLY A 64 9.18 -7.77 0.51
N PHE A 65 10.42 -7.27 0.62
CA PHE A 65 11.58 -8.00 0.11
C PHE A 65 11.83 -9.29 0.88
N VAL A 66 11.67 -9.28 2.21
CA VAL A 66 11.76 -10.53 3.00
C VAL A 66 10.74 -11.54 2.51
N ALA A 67 9.48 -11.13 2.30
CA ALA A 67 8.43 -11.98 1.77
C ALA A 67 8.74 -12.50 0.35
N TYR A 68 9.26 -11.63 -0.53
CA TYR A 68 9.61 -11.96 -1.91
C TYR A 68 10.62 -13.12 -2.00
N TYR A 69 11.58 -13.18 -1.08
CA TYR A 69 12.62 -14.23 -1.07
C TYR A 69 12.29 -15.46 -0.20
N SER A 70 11.20 -15.43 0.57
CA SER A 70 10.91 -16.50 1.56
C SER A 70 9.60 -17.26 1.30
N VAL A 71 8.61 -16.64 0.66
CA VAL A 71 7.33 -17.28 0.38
C VAL A 71 7.48 -18.27 -0.76
N ALA A 72 7.04 -19.51 -0.57
CA ALA A 72 7.01 -20.52 -1.64
C ALA A 72 6.02 -20.12 -2.74
N HIS A 73 6.43 -20.29 -4.00
CA HIS A 73 5.65 -19.90 -5.17
C HIS A 73 6.08 -20.70 -6.42
N ASP A 74 5.18 -20.83 -7.39
CA ASP A 74 5.47 -21.42 -8.70
C ASP A 74 5.94 -20.34 -9.70
N ALA A 75 6.26 -20.74 -10.94
CA ALA A 75 6.75 -19.82 -11.96
C ALA A 75 5.75 -18.70 -12.31
N LYS A 76 4.45 -19.01 -12.41
CA LYS A 76 3.41 -18.02 -12.72
C LYS A 76 3.24 -17.00 -11.59
N SER A 77 3.26 -17.48 -10.36
CA SER A 77 3.21 -16.65 -9.16
C SER A 77 4.47 -15.80 -9.04
N HIS A 78 5.65 -16.31 -9.41
CA HIS A 78 6.89 -15.54 -9.45
C HIS A 78 6.80 -14.33 -10.38
N GLU A 79 6.29 -14.52 -11.60
CA GLU A 79 6.13 -13.43 -12.56
C GLU A 79 5.17 -12.35 -12.04
N ALA A 80 4.05 -12.76 -11.44
CA ALA A 80 3.13 -11.84 -10.79
C ALA A 80 3.80 -11.09 -9.62
N MET A 81 4.62 -11.78 -8.81
CA MET A 81 5.36 -11.18 -7.70
C MET A 81 6.36 -10.14 -8.18
N VAL A 82 7.06 -10.41 -9.29
CA VAL A 82 7.97 -9.44 -9.95
C VAL A 82 7.19 -8.22 -10.41
N LEU A 83 6.04 -8.40 -11.04
CA LEU A 83 5.20 -7.30 -11.51
C LEU A 83 4.74 -6.41 -10.35
N HIS A 84 4.19 -7.01 -9.29
CA HIS A 84 3.80 -6.30 -8.08
C HIS A 84 4.99 -5.53 -7.47
N ARG A 85 6.15 -6.19 -7.31
CA ARG A 85 7.36 -5.58 -6.75
C ARG A 85 7.80 -4.36 -7.55
N ASN A 86 7.80 -4.44 -8.88
CA ASN A 86 8.23 -3.34 -9.73
C ASN A 86 7.31 -2.10 -9.55
N TRP A 87 5.99 -2.31 -9.52
CA TRP A 87 5.03 -1.24 -9.20
C TRP A 87 5.20 -0.70 -7.77
N ALA A 88 5.47 -1.58 -6.80
CA ALA A 88 5.70 -1.18 -5.42
C ALA A 88 6.97 -0.31 -5.27
N ILE A 89 8.07 -0.64 -5.95
CA ILE A 89 9.29 0.16 -5.95
C ILE A 89 9.06 1.53 -6.61
N ALA A 90 8.40 1.56 -7.77
CA ALA A 90 8.06 2.82 -8.44
C ALA A 90 7.20 3.72 -7.54
N THR A 91 6.18 3.14 -6.90
CA THR A 91 5.32 3.82 -5.93
C THR A 91 6.12 4.36 -4.76
N PHE A 92 7.00 3.54 -4.17
CA PHE A 92 7.85 3.92 -3.04
C PHE A 92 8.74 5.12 -3.36
N ILE A 93 9.38 5.13 -4.53
CA ILE A 93 10.23 6.24 -4.97
C ILE A 93 9.43 7.55 -5.04
N ILE A 94 8.22 7.50 -5.62
CA ILE A 94 7.35 8.69 -5.71
C ILE A 94 6.89 9.15 -4.33
N ILE A 95 6.43 8.25 -3.47
CA ILE A 95 6.04 8.58 -2.08
C ILE A 95 7.22 9.22 -1.35
N LEU A 96 8.42 8.65 -1.45
CA LEU A 96 9.61 9.18 -0.81
C LEU A 96 9.98 10.58 -1.33
N ALA A 97 9.89 10.81 -2.64
CA ALA A 97 10.14 12.12 -3.24
C ALA A 97 9.12 13.17 -2.74
N VAL A 98 7.83 12.81 -2.67
CA VAL A 98 6.77 13.69 -2.17
C VAL A 98 6.93 13.96 -0.67
N PHE A 99 7.32 12.96 0.12
CA PHE A 99 7.67 13.10 1.53
C PHE A 99 8.81 14.10 1.74
N VAL A 100 9.92 13.92 1.02
CA VAL A 100 11.08 14.82 1.10
C VAL A 100 10.67 16.25 0.71
N TRP A 101 9.86 16.41 -0.35
CA TRP A 101 9.32 17.71 -0.72
C TRP A 101 8.42 18.29 0.40
N SER A 102 7.55 17.49 1.01
CA SER A 102 6.70 17.92 2.12
C SER A 102 7.51 18.39 3.34
N VAL A 103 8.56 17.65 3.73
CA VAL A 103 9.46 18.01 4.84
C VAL A 103 10.14 19.36 4.56
N PHE A 104 10.75 19.52 3.38
CA PHE A 104 11.42 20.78 3.04
C PHE A 104 10.44 21.96 2.92
N SER A 105 9.24 21.72 2.40
CA SER A 105 8.20 22.75 2.32
C SER A 105 7.74 23.18 3.71
N SER A 106 7.61 22.23 4.64
CA SER A 106 7.24 22.48 6.04
C SER A 106 8.30 23.29 6.78
N ILE A 107 9.58 22.90 6.64
CA ILE A 107 10.72 23.65 7.24
C ILE A 107 10.79 25.07 6.68
N LYS A 108 10.63 25.23 5.36
CA LYS A 108 10.66 26.54 4.68
C LYS A 108 9.33 27.30 4.75
N LYS A 109 8.31 26.79 5.46
CA LYS A 109 6.96 27.37 5.57
C LYS A 109 6.34 27.71 4.21
N LYS A 110 6.58 26.89 3.19
CA LYS A 110 6.02 27.08 1.85
C LYS A 110 4.56 26.63 1.81
N PRO A 111 3.68 27.38 1.14
CA PRO A 111 2.29 26.95 0.96
C PRO A 111 2.23 25.72 0.04
N VAL A 112 1.18 24.92 0.21
CA VAL A 112 0.90 23.78 -0.68
C VAL A 112 0.54 24.30 -2.08
N SER A 113 1.24 23.81 -3.10
CA SER A 113 1.04 24.18 -4.50
C SER A 113 0.16 23.17 -5.23
N SER A 114 -0.39 23.56 -6.38
CA SER A 114 -1.13 22.63 -7.26
C SER A 114 -0.24 21.49 -7.76
N LEU A 115 1.05 21.75 -8.01
CA LEU A 115 2.01 20.73 -8.43
C LEU A 115 2.24 19.68 -7.32
N PHE A 116 2.25 20.09 -6.06
CA PHE A 116 2.33 19.16 -4.93
C PHE A 116 1.06 18.30 -4.82
N ILE A 117 -0.12 18.88 -5.05
CA ILE A 117 -1.37 18.10 -5.10
C ILE A 117 -1.34 17.09 -6.25
N LEU A 118 -0.87 17.49 -7.44
CA LEU A 118 -0.74 16.60 -8.58
C LEU A 118 0.21 15.43 -8.28
N SER A 119 1.34 15.68 -7.62
CA SER A 119 2.26 14.60 -7.23
C SER A 119 1.66 13.64 -6.19
N MET A 120 0.85 14.15 -5.25
CA MET A 120 0.08 13.30 -4.32
C MET A 120 -0.95 12.43 -5.06
N VAL A 121 -1.63 12.96 -6.07
CA VAL A 121 -2.57 12.18 -6.91
C VAL A 121 -1.82 11.08 -7.68
N ILE A 122 -0.67 11.40 -8.28
CA ILE A 122 0.18 10.41 -8.96
C ILE A 122 0.62 9.32 -7.98
N ALA A 123 1.07 9.69 -6.77
CA ALA A 123 1.46 8.74 -5.74
C ALA A 123 0.31 7.79 -5.36
N PHE A 124 -0.91 8.32 -5.20
CA PHE A 124 -2.10 7.53 -4.88
C PHE A 124 -2.51 6.57 -6.01
N VAL A 125 -2.45 7.01 -7.27
CA VAL A 125 -2.74 6.15 -8.42
C VAL A 125 -1.74 4.99 -8.49
N LEU A 126 -0.44 5.27 -8.36
CA LEU A 126 0.60 4.25 -8.32
C LEU A 126 0.40 3.28 -7.15
N LEU A 127 0.08 3.80 -5.97
CA LEU A 127 -0.22 2.99 -4.79
C LEU A 127 -1.40 2.05 -5.03
N THR A 128 -2.44 2.53 -5.70
CA THR A 128 -3.62 1.73 -6.02
C THR A 128 -3.28 0.61 -7.02
N ILE A 129 -2.46 0.90 -8.04
CA ILE A 129 -1.97 -0.12 -8.99
C ILE A 129 -1.12 -1.17 -8.27
N ALA A 130 -0.19 -0.75 -7.41
CA ALA A 130 0.64 -1.66 -6.63
C ALA A 130 -0.22 -2.54 -5.69
N ALA A 131 -1.21 -1.94 -5.01
CA ALA A 131 -2.14 -2.63 -4.13
C ALA A 131 -3.03 -3.62 -4.90
N TRP A 132 -3.49 -3.26 -6.11
CA TRP A 132 -4.26 -4.13 -6.99
C TRP A 132 -3.48 -5.41 -7.33
N HIS A 133 -2.24 -5.26 -7.81
CA HIS A 133 -1.39 -6.42 -8.09
C HIS A 133 -1.07 -7.21 -6.82
N GLY A 134 -0.90 -6.55 -5.67
CA GLY A 134 -0.73 -7.23 -4.39
C GLY A 134 -1.95 -8.07 -4.01
N ALA A 135 -3.16 -7.56 -4.26
CA ALA A 135 -4.40 -8.31 -4.09
C ALA A 135 -4.48 -9.49 -5.06
N GLU A 136 -4.07 -9.34 -6.32
CA GLU A 136 -4.01 -10.47 -7.26
C GLU A 136 -3.07 -11.57 -6.77
N LEU A 137 -1.90 -11.26 -6.19
CA LEU A 137 -1.01 -12.27 -5.61
C LEU A 137 -1.72 -13.14 -4.60
N VAL A 138 -2.47 -12.52 -3.68
CA VAL A 138 -3.15 -13.23 -2.60
C VAL A 138 -4.37 -13.98 -3.13
N PHE A 139 -5.26 -13.30 -3.85
CA PHE A 139 -6.58 -13.82 -4.19
C PHE A 139 -6.64 -14.65 -5.48
N ARG A 140 -5.75 -14.37 -6.44
CA ARG A 140 -5.72 -15.10 -7.72
C ARG A 140 -4.66 -16.21 -7.71
N TYR A 141 -3.47 -15.91 -7.19
CA TYR A 141 -2.34 -16.83 -7.23
C TYR A 141 -2.14 -17.62 -5.92
N GLY A 142 -2.86 -17.27 -4.85
CA GLY A 142 -2.73 -17.97 -3.57
C GLY A 142 -1.37 -17.77 -2.90
N VAL A 143 -0.64 -16.69 -3.23
CA VAL A 143 0.67 -16.40 -2.66
C VAL A 143 0.50 -16.01 -1.19
N GLY A 144 1.20 -16.73 -0.31
CA GLY A 144 1.15 -16.44 1.12
C GLY A 144 -0.21 -16.72 1.77
N VAL A 145 -0.99 -17.66 1.24
CA VAL A 145 -2.19 -18.18 1.91
C VAL A 145 -2.12 -19.70 2.03
N LYS A 146 -2.73 -20.24 3.08
CA LYS A 146 -2.89 -21.68 3.23
C LYS A 146 -4.02 -22.15 2.30
N PRO A 147 -3.86 -23.26 1.57
CA PRO A 147 -4.97 -23.88 0.88
C PRO A 147 -6.11 -24.16 1.86
N LEU A 148 -7.35 -23.91 1.43
CA LEU A 148 -8.49 -24.44 2.17
C LEU A 148 -8.36 -25.96 2.22
N LEU A 149 -8.70 -26.57 3.35
CA LEU A 149 -8.86 -28.02 3.42
C LEU A 149 -9.82 -28.41 2.29
N GLN A 150 -9.38 -29.25 1.36
CA GLN A 150 -10.28 -29.80 0.34
C GLN A 150 -11.45 -30.42 1.09
N SER A 151 -12.67 -29.93 0.87
CA SER A 151 -13.88 -30.59 1.33
C SER A 151 -13.80 -32.02 0.79
N GLY A 152 -13.60 -32.98 1.69
CA GLY A 152 -13.17 -34.32 1.32
C GLY A 152 -14.03 -34.92 0.22
N ASN A 153 -13.38 -35.67 -0.68
CA ASN A 153 -14.02 -36.72 -1.44
C ASN A 153 -14.86 -37.55 -0.46
N SER A 154 -16.15 -37.27 -0.43
CA SER A 154 -17.16 -38.25 -0.09
C SER A 154 -17.55 -38.91 -1.39
N ASP A 155 -16.62 -39.70 -1.93
CA ASP A 155 -16.94 -40.77 -2.87
C ASP A 155 -17.81 -41.78 -2.11
N LYS A 156 -19.12 -41.49 -2.01
CA LYS A 156 -20.13 -42.49 -1.72
C LYS A 156 -20.89 -42.73 -3.02
N PRO A 157 -20.83 -43.95 -3.61
CA PRO A 157 -21.67 -44.26 -4.74
C PRO A 157 -23.13 -44.29 -4.27
N HIS A 158 -23.94 -43.40 -4.82
CA HIS A 158 -25.39 -43.47 -4.69
C HIS A 158 -25.91 -44.67 -5.47
N HIS A 159 -25.98 -45.83 -4.81
CA HIS A 159 -26.77 -46.95 -5.30
C HIS A 159 -28.25 -46.60 -5.15
N HIS A 160 -28.91 -46.31 -6.27
CA HIS A 160 -30.36 -46.33 -6.37
C HIS A 160 -30.83 -47.77 -6.53
N HIS A 161 -31.58 -48.25 -5.54
CA HIS A 161 -32.51 -49.38 -5.64
C HIS A 161 -33.81 -48.98 -4.96
#